data_AF-A0A085BFB7-F1
#
_entry.id   AF-A0A085BFB7-F1
#
_cell.length_a   1.000
_cell.length_b   1.000
_cell.length_c   1.000
_cell.angle_alpha   90.00
_cell.angle_beta   90.00
_cell.angle_gamma   90.00
#
_symmetry.space_group_name_H-M   'P 1'
#
loop_
_entity.id
_entity.type
_entity.pdbx_description
1 polymer ?
#
loop_
_entity_poly.entity_id
_entity_poly.type
_entity_poly.pdbx_seq_one_letter_code
_entity_poly.pdbx_strand_id
1 'polypeptide(L)'
;MFTKKFLFVLLFPSLIFAQENRISADFDGDNIPDKLYLDSKIGAVVYELSSQKFKKVASDGFEDIGEIFFDKTKHGFKVKLNQMRAGYAYQFRYEKETGKMRLIGMERYEFGPANNDGSGESSVNLLTNTYIGEWNYFDNQKVKLIKIPTIKKKMVFPKTYFDTLTDEFYTYMEKDSNYYLAEKKRLYKD
;
A
#
# COMPACT_ATOMS: atom_id res chain seq x y z
N MET A 1 3.05 69.23 -1.34
CA MET A 1 2.22 68.14 -0.79
C MET A 1 2.62 66.83 -1.45
N PHE A 2 3.41 65.99 -0.79
CA PHE A 2 3.70 64.62 -1.24
C PHE A 2 2.99 63.65 -0.31
N THR A 3 1.93 63.01 -0.79
CA THR A 3 1.19 61.99 -0.03
C THR A 3 1.94 60.66 -0.14
N LYS A 4 2.58 60.24 0.97
CA LYS A 4 3.14 58.89 1.11
C LYS A 4 1.99 57.88 1.09
N LYS A 5 1.87 57.09 0.02
CA LYS A 5 1.02 55.89 0.01
C LYS A 5 1.75 54.80 0.80
N PHE A 6 1.21 54.44 1.97
CA PHE A 6 1.65 53.31 2.75
C PHE A 6 1.08 52.04 2.09
N LEU A 7 1.94 51.21 1.49
CA LEU A 7 1.56 49.91 0.96
C LEU A 7 1.60 48.90 2.12
N PHE A 8 0.43 48.53 2.64
CA PHE A 8 0.31 47.53 3.69
C PHE A 8 0.28 46.14 3.03
N VAL A 9 1.43 45.46 2.97
CA VAL A 9 1.51 44.08 2.50
C VAL A 9 1.08 43.16 3.65
N LEU A 10 -0.17 42.68 3.58
CA LEU A 10 -0.68 41.62 4.45
C LEU A 10 -0.01 40.29 4.06
N LEU A 11 1.08 39.95 4.75
CA LEU A 11 1.64 38.60 4.76
C LEU A 11 0.71 37.72 5.61
N PHE A 12 -0.25 37.06 4.96
CA PHE A 12 -0.94 35.94 5.60
C PHE A 12 0.05 34.78 5.73
N PRO A 13 0.39 34.31 6.94
CA PRO A 13 1.07 33.03 7.07
C PRO A 13 0.10 31.96 6.55
N SER A 14 0.46 31.31 5.45
CA SER A 14 -0.19 30.06 5.07
C SER A 14 0.04 29.07 6.20
N LEU A 15 -1.01 28.80 6.97
CA LEU A 15 -1.05 27.62 7.83
C LEU A 15 -0.99 26.41 6.88
N ILE A 16 0.22 25.93 6.64
CA ILE A 16 0.44 24.61 6.05
C ILE A 16 -0.08 23.64 7.10
N PHE A 17 -1.33 23.22 6.96
CA PHE A 17 -1.85 22.08 7.69
C PHE A 17 -1.01 20.87 7.26
N ALA A 18 -0.10 20.44 8.13
CA ALA A 18 0.43 19.09 8.05
C ALA A 18 -0.78 18.16 8.19
N GLN A 19 -1.18 17.50 7.10
CA GLN A 19 -2.28 16.56 7.11
C GLN A 19 -1.89 15.41 8.04
N GLU A 20 -2.57 15.28 9.18
CA GLU A 20 -2.41 14.09 10.03
C GLU A 20 -2.87 12.88 9.20
N ASN A 21 -1.92 12.00 8.85
CA ASN A 21 -2.23 10.71 8.24
C ASN A 21 -2.97 9.86 9.27
N ARG A 22 -4.30 10.01 9.30
CA ARG A 22 -5.21 9.35 10.22
C ARG A 22 -6.58 9.16 9.60
N ILE A 23 -7.16 8.00 9.83
CA ILE A 23 -8.57 7.70 9.53
C ILE A 23 -9.28 7.17 10.77
N SER A 24 -10.61 7.37 10.80
CA SER A 24 -11.50 6.80 11.80
C SER A 24 -12.74 6.21 11.12
N ALA A 25 -13.06 4.97 11.47
CA ALA A 25 -14.22 4.20 11.03
C ALA A 25 -14.38 2.97 11.94
N ASP A 26 -15.51 2.28 11.85
CA ASP A 26 -15.67 0.96 12.47
C ASP A 26 -14.90 -0.10 11.65
N PHE A 27 -13.84 -0.67 12.22
CA PHE A 27 -13.01 -1.68 11.57
C PHE A 27 -13.25 -3.10 12.09
N ASP A 28 -13.79 -3.25 13.31
CA ASP A 28 -14.03 -4.54 13.96
C ASP A 28 -15.52 -4.99 13.96
N GLY A 29 -16.42 -4.10 13.59
CA GLY A 29 -17.84 -4.34 13.38
C GLY A 29 -18.70 -4.19 14.62
N ASP A 30 -18.26 -3.44 15.64
CA ASP A 30 -19.02 -3.19 16.87
C ASP A 30 -19.86 -1.89 16.83
N ASN A 31 -19.84 -1.15 15.71
CA ASN A 31 -20.48 0.14 15.47
C ASN A 31 -19.90 1.32 16.29
N ILE A 32 -18.72 1.18 16.87
CA ILE A 32 -17.98 2.24 17.54
C ILE A 32 -16.77 2.64 16.66
N PRO A 33 -16.52 3.95 16.42
CA PRO A 33 -15.40 4.35 15.58
C PRO A 33 -14.03 3.98 16.18
N ASP A 34 -13.24 3.25 15.40
CA ASP A 34 -11.85 2.92 15.65
C ASP A 34 -10.91 3.97 15.03
N LYS A 35 -9.60 3.80 15.23
CA LYS A 35 -8.58 4.68 14.65
C LYS A 35 -7.49 3.86 13.96
N LEU A 36 -6.99 4.44 12.87
CA LEU A 36 -5.75 4.04 12.21
C LEU A 36 -4.95 5.30 11.89
N TYR A 37 -3.68 5.36 12.26
CA TYR A 37 -2.86 6.54 12.05
C TYR A 37 -1.37 6.19 11.98
N LEU A 38 -0.57 7.10 11.40
CA LEU A 38 0.88 7.03 11.47
C LEU A 38 1.37 7.71 12.74
N ASP A 39 2.00 6.96 13.66
CA ASP A 39 2.62 7.50 14.86
C ASP A 39 4.04 7.99 14.54
N SER A 40 4.20 9.30 14.36
CA SER A 40 5.47 9.92 13.98
C SER A 40 6.57 9.80 15.04
N LYS A 41 6.24 9.45 16.29
CA LYS A 41 7.25 9.28 17.35
C LYS A 41 7.99 7.96 17.23
N ILE A 42 7.29 6.92 16.79
CA ILE A 42 7.83 5.57 16.67
C ILE A 42 7.99 5.11 15.21
N GLY A 43 7.54 5.92 14.25
CA GLY A 43 7.65 5.60 12.83
C GLY A 43 6.80 4.40 12.39
N ALA A 44 5.70 4.14 13.08
CA ALA A 44 4.86 2.95 12.85
C ALA A 44 3.41 3.33 12.59
N VAL A 45 2.71 2.53 11.78
CA VAL A 45 1.25 2.64 11.70
C VAL A 45 0.67 1.97 12.94
N VAL A 46 -0.32 2.63 13.54
CA VAL A 46 -0.98 2.19 14.76
C VAL A 46 -2.47 2.11 14.50
N TYR A 47 -3.09 1.03 14.98
CA TYR A 47 -4.54 0.98 15.13
C TYR A 47 -4.95 0.94 16.61
N GLU A 48 -6.15 1.46 16.88
CA GLU A 48 -6.81 1.40 18.18
C GLU A 48 -8.26 0.96 17.95
N LEU A 49 -8.62 -0.24 18.41
CA LEU A 49 -9.98 -0.78 18.29
C LEU A 49 -10.78 -0.53 19.56
N SER A 50 -12.02 -0.14 19.37
CA SER A 50 -13.02 0.06 20.41
C SER A 50 -13.32 -1.22 21.19
N SER A 51 -13.46 -2.37 20.52
CA SER A 51 -13.60 -3.69 21.17
C SER A 51 -12.43 -4.07 22.09
N GLN A 52 -11.27 -3.41 21.92
CA GLN A 52 -10.07 -3.59 22.72
C GLN A 52 -9.78 -2.42 23.67
N LYS A 53 -10.79 -1.60 23.99
CA LYS A 53 -10.66 -0.41 24.85
C LYS A 53 -9.60 0.56 24.33
N PHE A 54 -9.47 0.66 23.01
CA PHE A 54 -8.50 1.51 22.32
C PHE A 54 -7.04 1.24 22.70
N LYS A 55 -6.71 -0.02 23.03
CA LYS A 55 -5.32 -0.43 23.19
C LYS A 55 -4.59 -0.21 21.86
N LYS A 56 -3.42 0.45 21.93
CA LYS A 56 -2.55 0.65 20.78
C LYS A 56 -1.93 -0.67 20.32
N VAL A 57 -2.05 -0.95 19.02
CA VAL A 57 -1.31 -2.00 18.34
C VAL A 57 -0.53 -1.36 17.20
N ALA A 58 0.79 -1.43 17.28
CA ALA A 58 1.69 -0.91 16.26
C ALA A 58 2.10 -2.02 15.29
N SER A 59 2.35 -1.64 14.04
CA SER A 59 3.06 -2.49 13.10
C SER A 59 4.52 -2.63 13.53
N ASP A 60 5.16 -3.75 13.19
CA ASP A 60 6.61 -3.97 13.39
C ASP A 60 7.50 -3.06 12.50
N GLY A 61 6.88 -2.17 11.74
CA GLY A 61 7.51 -1.19 10.87
C GLY A 61 7.00 -1.38 9.45
N PHE A 62 6.69 -0.29 8.77
CA PHE A 62 6.65 -0.29 7.32
C PHE A 62 7.97 0.34 6.87
N GLU A 63 8.69 -0.28 5.93
CA GLU A 63 9.93 0.28 5.42
C GLU A 63 9.71 1.76 5.00
N ASP A 64 10.69 2.61 5.33
CA ASP A 64 10.71 4.06 5.08
C ASP A 64 10.89 4.36 3.59
N ILE A 65 9.94 3.89 2.78
CA ILE A 65 10.04 3.86 1.33
C ILE A 65 8.83 4.52 0.68
N GLY A 66 8.25 5.55 1.27
CA GLY A 66 7.25 6.38 0.57
C GLY A 66 6.22 7.07 1.45
N GLU A 67 5.28 7.74 0.79
CA GLU A 67 4.14 8.36 1.45
C GLU A 67 3.11 7.29 1.84
N ILE A 68 2.71 7.29 3.11
CA ILE A 68 1.74 6.36 3.66
C ILE A 68 0.33 6.93 3.53
N PHE A 69 -0.58 6.15 2.94
CA PHE A 69 -2.00 6.46 2.82
C PHE A 69 -2.87 5.36 3.42
N PHE A 70 -4.06 5.73 3.85
CA PHE A 70 -5.01 4.80 4.44
C PHE A 70 -6.36 4.83 3.72
N ASP A 71 -6.88 3.64 3.39
CA ASP A 71 -8.26 3.49 2.91
C ASP A 71 -9.09 2.69 3.89
N LYS A 72 -10.36 3.07 4.01
CA LYS A 72 -11.37 2.31 4.72
C LYS A 72 -11.83 1.13 3.85
N THR A 73 -12.09 0.00 4.47
CA THR A 73 -12.81 -1.12 3.85
C THR A 73 -13.99 -1.52 4.74
N LYS A 74 -14.91 -2.34 4.22
CA LYS A 74 -16.12 -2.72 4.96
C LYS A 74 -15.84 -3.36 6.33
N HIS A 75 -14.72 -4.07 6.49
CA HIS A 75 -14.40 -4.85 7.70
C HIS A 75 -12.90 -4.72 8.08
N GLY A 76 -12.32 -3.54 7.89
CA GLY A 76 -10.89 -3.30 8.12
C GLY A 76 -10.38 -2.13 7.29
N PHE A 77 -9.12 -2.16 6.91
CA PHE A 77 -8.46 -1.04 6.23
C PHE A 77 -7.38 -1.51 5.26
N LYS A 78 -6.93 -0.59 4.39
CA LYS A 78 -5.70 -0.75 3.61
C LYS A 78 -4.65 0.25 4.09
N VAL A 79 -3.41 -0.21 4.17
CA VAL A 79 -2.21 0.63 4.31
C VAL A 79 -1.51 0.63 2.97
N LYS A 80 -1.38 1.81 2.37
CA LYS A 80 -0.72 2.01 1.07
C LYS A 80 0.58 2.77 1.27
N LEU A 81 1.63 2.34 0.58
CA LEU A 81 2.92 2.98 0.52
C LEU A 81 3.19 3.33 -0.93
N ASN A 82 3.15 4.62 -1.24
CA ASN A 82 3.32 5.11 -2.60
C ASN A 82 4.62 5.88 -2.73
N GLN A 83 5.36 5.57 -3.78
CA GLN A 83 6.41 6.40 -4.34
C GLN A 83 5.98 6.91 -5.71
N MET A 84 6.77 7.81 -6.27
CA MET A 84 6.48 8.43 -7.56
C MET A 84 6.22 7.43 -8.69
N ARG A 85 6.92 6.28 -8.71
CA ARG A 85 6.88 5.31 -9.83
C ARG A 85 6.55 3.88 -9.43
N ALA A 86 6.39 3.62 -8.14
CA ALA A 86 6.07 2.31 -7.62
C ALA A 86 5.29 2.48 -6.33
N GLY A 87 4.54 1.47 -5.95
CA GLY A 87 3.86 1.48 -4.67
C GLY A 87 3.24 0.14 -4.38
N TYR A 88 2.80 0.00 -3.14
CA TYR A 88 2.22 -1.22 -2.66
C TYR A 88 1.20 -1.00 -1.56
N ALA A 89 0.37 -2.01 -1.34
CA ALA A 89 -0.66 -1.97 -0.33
C ALA A 89 -0.77 -3.29 0.42
N TYR A 90 -1.04 -3.19 1.71
CA TYR A 90 -1.51 -4.28 2.54
C TYR A 90 -3.00 -4.06 2.84
N GLN A 91 -3.79 -5.12 2.72
CA GLN A 91 -5.19 -5.11 3.11
C GLN A 91 -5.41 -5.95 4.35
N PHE A 92 -5.97 -5.34 5.38
CA PHE A 92 -6.29 -5.99 6.65
C PHE A 92 -7.79 -6.14 6.85
N ARG A 93 -8.16 -7.21 7.55
CA ARG A 93 -9.53 -7.45 8.02
C ARG A 93 -9.51 -7.90 9.47
N TYR A 94 -10.46 -7.43 10.27
CA TYR A 94 -10.62 -7.90 11.63
C TYR A 94 -11.05 -9.37 11.66
N GLU A 95 -10.36 -10.16 12.47
CA GLU A 95 -10.65 -11.57 12.68
C GLU A 95 -11.19 -11.79 14.10
N LYS A 96 -12.47 -12.11 14.20
CA LYS A 96 -13.19 -12.19 15.49
C LYS A 96 -12.63 -13.25 16.42
N GLU A 97 -12.14 -14.36 15.87
CA GLU A 97 -11.64 -15.50 16.64
C GLU A 97 -10.37 -15.16 17.42
N THR A 98 -9.52 -14.30 16.85
CA THR A 98 -8.24 -13.88 17.46
C THR A 98 -8.28 -12.47 18.01
N GLY A 99 -9.30 -11.70 17.63
CA GLY A 99 -9.41 -10.27 17.90
C GLY A 99 -8.36 -9.45 17.16
N LYS A 100 -7.67 -9.99 16.13
CA LYS A 100 -6.55 -9.31 15.46
C LYS A 100 -6.90 -8.84 14.05
N MET A 101 -6.18 -7.84 13.58
CA MET A 101 -6.19 -7.42 12.17
C MET A 101 -5.33 -8.38 11.33
N ARG A 102 -5.98 -9.25 10.57
CA ARG A 102 -5.34 -10.25 9.71
C ARG A 102 -5.02 -9.66 8.34
N LEU A 103 -3.84 -9.94 7.81
CA LEU A 103 -3.48 -9.65 6.43
C LEU A 103 -4.29 -10.57 5.48
N ILE A 104 -5.06 -9.97 4.58
CA ILE A 104 -5.94 -10.69 3.64
C ILE A 104 -5.61 -10.43 2.17
N GLY A 105 -4.77 -9.44 1.89
CA GLY A 105 -4.33 -9.18 0.52
C GLY A 105 -3.13 -8.26 0.47
N MET A 106 -2.38 -8.37 -0.61
CA MET A 106 -1.27 -7.49 -0.95
C MET A 106 -1.39 -7.07 -2.41
N GLU A 107 -1.02 -5.84 -2.71
CA GLU A 107 -1.05 -5.24 -4.05
C GLU A 107 0.28 -4.54 -4.30
N ARG A 108 0.75 -4.53 -5.55
CA ARG A 108 1.88 -3.70 -5.98
C ARG A 108 1.64 -3.15 -7.37
N TYR A 109 2.23 -2.00 -7.65
CA TYR A 109 2.29 -1.45 -9.00
C TYR A 109 3.67 -0.86 -9.26
N GLU A 110 4.04 -0.84 -10.54
CA GLU A 110 5.21 -0.14 -11.05
C GLU A 110 4.88 0.52 -12.39
N PHE A 111 5.21 1.80 -12.52
CA PHE A 111 5.12 2.53 -13.79
C PHE A 111 6.34 2.30 -14.68
N GLY A 112 7.28 1.46 -14.23
CA GLY A 112 8.56 1.20 -14.88
C GLY A 112 9.56 2.33 -14.65
N PRO A 113 10.86 2.10 -14.90
CA PRO A 113 11.90 3.12 -14.86
C PRO A 113 11.91 4.02 -16.12
N ALA A 114 12.71 5.09 -16.11
CA ALA A 114 12.78 6.04 -17.22
C ALA A 114 13.29 5.42 -18.55
N ASN A 115 14.00 4.29 -18.49
CA ASN A 115 14.38 3.47 -19.64
C ASN A 115 13.28 2.46 -20.06
N ASN A 116 12.06 2.60 -19.55
CA ASN A 116 10.87 1.81 -19.86
C ASN A 116 10.94 0.31 -19.50
N ASP A 117 11.81 -0.14 -18.59
CA ASP A 117 11.88 -1.57 -18.26
C ASP A 117 10.70 -2.08 -17.41
N GLY A 118 9.70 -2.64 -18.08
CA GLY A 118 8.55 -3.30 -17.44
C GLY A 118 7.62 -2.34 -16.69
N SER A 119 6.33 -2.61 -16.72
CA SER A 119 5.35 -1.83 -15.94
C SER A 119 4.09 -2.63 -15.74
N GLY A 120 3.28 -2.28 -14.74
CA GLY A 120 2.03 -2.96 -14.48
C GLY A 120 1.74 -3.06 -13.00
N GLU A 121 0.91 -4.02 -12.66
CA GLU A 121 0.44 -4.23 -11.31
C GLU A 121 0.18 -5.70 -11.03
N SER A 122 0.18 -6.05 -9.75
CA SER A 122 -0.27 -7.36 -9.32
C SER A 122 -0.94 -7.30 -7.96
N SER A 123 -1.75 -8.31 -7.69
CA SER A 123 -2.41 -8.51 -6.41
C SER A 123 -2.41 -9.98 -6.01
N VAL A 124 -2.45 -10.23 -4.71
CA VAL A 124 -2.75 -11.55 -4.14
C VAL A 124 -3.85 -11.42 -3.10
N ASN A 125 -4.87 -12.27 -3.23
CA ASN A 125 -5.92 -12.46 -2.23
C ASN A 125 -5.56 -13.68 -1.37
N LEU A 126 -5.17 -13.44 -0.12
CA LEU A 126 -4.68 -14.48 0.80
C LEU A 126 -5.79 -15.34 1.41
N LEU A 127 -7.07 -14.94 1.26
CA LEU A 127 -8.20 -15.77 1.65
C LEU A 127 -8.45 -16.89 0.63
N THR A 128 -8.20 -16.62 -0.65
CA THR A 128 -8.38 -17.58 -1.75
C THR A 128 -7.06 -18.11 -2.31
N ASN A 129 -5.93 -17.59 -1.82
CA ASN A 129 -4.58 -17.77 -2.33
C ASN A 129 -4.46 -17.44 -3.83
N THR A 130 -5.29 -16.53 -4.34
CA THR A 130 -5.34 -16.22 -5.77
C THR A 130 -4.46 -15.01 -6.07
N TYR A 131 -3.44 -15.23 -6.90
CA TYR A 131 -2.58 -14.20 -7.44
C TYR A 131 -3.03 -13.83 -8.86
N ILE A 132 -3.00 -12.53 -9.16
CA ILE A 132 -3.25 -11.96 -10.48
C ILE A 132 -2.15 -10.93 -10.79
N GLY A 133 -1.46 -11.11 -11.91
CA GLY A 133 -0.47 -10.15 -12.43
C GLY A 133 -0.86 -9.62 -13.80
N GLU A 134 -0.85 -8.29 -13.94
CA GLU A 134 -1.13 -7.52 -15.15
C GLU A 134 0.11 -6.72 -15.51
N TRP A 135 1.05 -7.39 -16.20
CA TRP A 135 2.37 -6.83 -16.48
C TRP A 135 2.57 -6.51 -17.95
N ASN A 136 3.52 -5.62 -18.21
CA ASN A 136 4.04 -5.26 -19.51
C ASN A 136 5.55 -5.44 -19.45
N TYR A 137 6.16 -5.75 -20.59
CA TYR A 137 7.61 -5.68 -20.77
C TYR A 137 7.93 -4.73 -21.92
N PHE A 138 9.13 -4.16 -21.94
CA PHE A 138 9.58 -3.35 -23.05
C PHE A 138 10.35 -4.19 -24.08
N ASP A 139 9.88 -4.15 -25.32
CA ASP A 139 10.52 -4.80 -26.46
C ASP A 139 11.49 -3.81 -27.10
N ASN A 140 12.79 -4.04 -26.94
CA ASN A 140 13.84 -3.18 -27.48
C ASN A 140 13.87 -3.16 -29.01
N GLN A 141 13.40 -4.21 -29.69
CA GLN A 141 13.39 -4.26 -31.15
C GLN A 141 12.22 -3.43 -31.70
N LYS A 142 11.06 -3.51 -31.04
CA LYS A 142 9.84 -2.78 -31.43
C LYS A 142 9.74 -1.40 -30.78
N VAL A 143 10.63 -1.08 -29.85
CA VAL A 143 10.72 0.17 -29.08
C VAL A 143 9.37 0.53 -28.44
N LYS A 144 8.73 -0.45 -27.80
CA LYS A 144 7.42 -0.25 -27.17
C LYS A 144 7.17 -1.20 -26.00
N LEU A 145 6.28 -0.79 -25.09
CA LEU A 145 5.70 -1.68 -24.09
C LEU A 145 4.74 -2.67 -24.73
N ILE A 146 4.88 -3.94 -24.37
CA ILE A 146 4.05 -5.05 -24.80
C ILE A 146 3.40 -5.66 -23.56
N LYS A 147 2.08 -5.76 -23.60
CA LYS A 147 1.31 -6.40 -22.54
C LYS A 147 1.55 -7.90 -22.52
N ILE A 148 1.85 -8.43 -21.33
CA ILE A 148 1.89 -9.86 -21.06
C ILE A 148 0.46 -10.37 -20.82
N PRO A 149 0.11 -11.59 -21.27
CA PRO A 149 -1.15 -12.21 -20.86
C PRO A 149 -1.31 -12.22 -19.34
N THR A 150 -2.52 -11.99 -18.86
CA THR A 150 -2.82 -12.00 -17.42
C THR A 150 -2.28 -13.26 -16.76
N ILE A 151 -1.43 -13.10 -15.75
CA ILE A 151 -0.86 -14.21 -15.01
C ILE A 151 -1.82 -14.54 -13.87
N LYS A 152 -2.39 -15.75 -13.88
CA LYS A 152 -3.22 -16.26 -12.77
C LYS A 152 -2.54 -17.48 -12.14
N LYS A 153 -2.25 -17.40 -10.84
CA LYS A 153 -1.57 -18.49 -10.09
C LYS A 153 -2.14 -18.61 -8.68
N LYS A 154 -1.84 -19.75 -8.05
CA LYS A 154 -2.00 -19.88 -6.60
C LYS A 154 -0.72 -19.43 -5.91
N MET A 155 -0.87 -18.54 -4.93
CA MET A 155 0.23 -18.04 -4.11
C MET A 155 -0.20 -18.11 -2.65
N VAL A 156 0.40 -19.03 -1.92
CA VAL A 156 0.05 -19.35 -0.53
C VAL A 156 1.03 -18.67 0.42
N PHE A 157 0.48 -18.12 1.50
CA PHE A 157 1.20 -17.53 2.62
C PHE A 157 0.70 -18.11 3.94
N PRO A 158 1.55 -18.15 4.98
CA PRO A 158 1.07 -18.38 6.33
C PRO A 158 0.09 -17.27 6.75
N LYS A 159 -0.66 -17.55 7.81
CA LYS A 159 -1.57 -16.58 8.39
C LYS A 159 -0.77 -15.54 9.18
N THR A 160 -0.84 -14.29 8.73
CA THR A 160 -0.09 -13.16 9.30
C THR A 160 -1.04 -12.08 9.81
N TYR A 161 -0.63 -11.37 10.85
CA TYR A 161 -1.36 -10.26 11.44
C TYR A 161 -0.57 -8.96 11.36
N PHE A 162 -1.26 -7.84 11.56
CA PHE A 162 -0.71 -6.50 11.49
C PHE A 162 0.54 -6.27 12.37
N ASP A 163 0.57 -6.89 13.54
CA ASP A 163 1.63 -6.80 14.56
C ASP A 163 2.71 -7.88 14.42
N THR A 164 2.73 -8.59 13.29
CA THR A 164 3.70 -9.67 13.02
C THR A 164 4.12 -9.69 11.55
N LEU A 165 4.07 -8.54 10.86
CA LEU A 165 4.53 -8.41 9.49
C LEU A 165 6.06 -8.53 9.49
N THR A 166 6.60 -9.54 8.82
CA THR A 166 8.05 -9.71 8.68
C THR A 166 8.43 -9.55 7.22
N ASP A 167 8.33 -10.64 6.45
CA ASP A 167 8.85 -10.75 5.08
C ASP A 167 7.74 -11.05 4.06
N GLU A 168 6.47 -10.96 4.43
CA GLU A 168 5.35 -11.35 3.56
C GLU A 168 5.38 -10.59 2.23
N PHE A 169 5.66 -9.28 2.30
CA PHE A 169 5.68 -8.45 1.11
C PHE A 169 6.92 -8.68 0.25
N TYR A 170 8.08 -8.86 0.87
CA TYR A 170 9.30 -9.25 0.16
C TYR A 170 9.12 -10.59 -0.57
N THR A 171 8.59 -11.59 0.14
CA THR A 171 8.25 -12.92 -0.41
C THR A 171 7.22 -12.81 -1.54
N TYR A 172 6.25 -11.90 -1.41
CA TYR A 172 5.27 -11.61 -2.45
C TYR A 172 5.93 -11.03 -3.71
N MET A 173 6.76 -10.00 -3.56
CA MET A 173 7.50 -9.38 -4.66
C MET A 173 8.41 -10.37 -5.38
N GLU A 174 9.11 -11.24 -4.64
CA GLU A 174 9.98 -12.26 -5.23
C GLU A 174 9.19 -13.25 -6.08
N LYS A 175 8.10 -13.81 -5.54
CA LYS A 175 7.24 -14.76 -6.27
C LYS A 175 6.59 -14.11 -7.49
N ASP A 176 6.11 -12.88 -7.35
CA ASP A 176 5.53 -12.08 -8.43
C ASP A 176 6.55 -11.84 -9.57
N SER A 177 7.77 -11.42 -9.22
CA SER A 177 8.87 -11.20 -10.18
C SER A 177 9.23 -12.49 -10.91
N ASN A 178 9.29 -13.62 -10.19
CA ASN A 178 9.53 -14.93 -10.79
C ASN A 178 8.43 -15.33 -11.80
N TYR A 179 7.17 -15.03 -11.50
CA TYR A 179 6.06 -15.28 -12.43
C TYR A 179 6.13 -14.39 -13.66
N TYR A 180 6.43 -13.10 -13.49
CA TYR A 180 6.66 -12.16 -14.59
C TYR A 180 7.79 -12.64 -15.51
N LEU A 181 8.95 -12.97 -14.95
CA LEU A 181 10.12 -13.41 -15.73
C LEU A 181 9.87 -14.72 -16.47
N ALA A 182 9.18 -15.67 -15.85
CA ALA A 182 8.81 -16.94 -16.48
C ALA A 182 7.89 -16.71 -17.68
N GLU A 183 6.89 -15.85 -17.54
CA GLU A 183 5.93 -15.55 -18.60
C GLU A 183 6.57 -14.71 -19.72
N LYS A 184 7.40 -13.72 -19.39
CA LYS A 184 8.22 -12.98 -20.35
C LYS A 184 9.08 -13.94 -21.16
N LYS A 185 9.83 -14.84 -20.51
CA LYS A 185 10.67 -15.84 -21.20
C LYS A 185 9.86 -16.75 -22.13
N ARG A 186 8.61 -17.10 -21.77
CA ARG A 186 7.72 -17.89 -22.61
C ARG A 186 7.35 -17.17 -23.92
N LEU A 187 7.18 -15.85 -23.86
CA LEU A 187 6.86 -15.01 -25.02
C LEU A 187 8.07 -14.70 -25.91
N TYR A 188 9.28 -14.65 -25.34
CA TYR A 188 10.54 -14.40 -26.05
C TYR A 188 11.17 -15.65 -26.70
N LYS A 189 10.47 -16.78 -26.74
CA LYS A 189 10.94 -17.95 -27.50
C LYS A 189 10.74 -17.70 -29.00
N ASP A 190 11.69 -17.00 -29.59
CA ASP A 190 12.21 -17.24 -30.94
C ASP A 190 13.53 -18.00 -30.82
#